data_AF-A0A6P1KWG2-F1
#
_entry.id   AF-A0A6P1KWG2-F1
#
_cell.length_a   1.000
_cell.length_b   1.000
_cell.length_c   1.000
_cell.angle_alpha   90.00
_cell.angle_beta   90.00
_cell.angle_gamma   90.00
#
_symmetry.space_group_name_H-M   'P 1'
#
loop_
_entity.id
_entity.type
_entity.pdbx_description
1 polymer ?
#
loop_
_entity_poly.entity_id
_entity_poly.type
_entity_poly.pdbx_seq_one_letter_code
_entity_poly.pdbx_strand_id
1 'polypeptide(L)'
;MSKDVKAVIDEFHQVVNMTPKELESWLDTDESQTVGQKDGDDESIGHKSGRRIIQLLQKKDDYTNDDLSHMKKVISYVHRHIAQQPSGDLEHTHWCYSLKNWGHNPLK
;
A
#
# COMPACT_ATOMS: atom_id res chain seq x y z
N MET A 1 3.90 14.37 19.49
CA MET A 1 4.60 13.58 18.46
C MET A 1 5.85 14.31 18.02
N SER A 2 6.97 13.62 17.73
CA SER A 2 8.16 14.28 17.19
C SER A 2 7.90 14.76 15.76
N LYS A 3 8.73 15.69 15.26
CA LYS A 3 8.63 16.16 13.86
C LYS A 3 8.74 15.00 12.87
N ASP A 4 9.60 14.03 13.16
CA ASP A 4 9.80 12.85 12.31
C ASP A 4 8.57 11.94 12.26
N VAL A 5 7.87 11.77 13.39
CA VAL A 5 6.62 10.98 13.42
C VAL A 5 5.53 11.65 12.60
N LYS A 6 5.38 12.97 12.74
CA LYS A 6 4.40 13.72 11.94
C LYS A 6 4.71 13.61 10.44
N ALA A 7 5.98 13.75 10.06
CA ALA A 7 6.40 13.63 8.66
C ALA A 7 6.05 12.26 8.07
N VAL A 8 6.26 11.18 8.83
CA VAL A 8 5.90 9.81 8.39
C VAL A 8 4.39 9.67 8.17
N ILE A 9 3.56 10.20 9.07
CA ILE A 9 2.10 10.13 8.96
C ILE A 9 1.62 10.95 7.74
N ASP A 10 2.12 12.18 7.61
CA ASP A 10 1.77 13.06 6.50
C ASP A 10 2.16 12.42 5.15
N GLU A 11 3.38 11.89 5.04
CA GLU A 11 3.86 11.21 3.82
C GLU A 11 3.09 9.92 3.53
N PHE A 12 2.73 9.14 4.56
CA PHE A 12 1.88 7.96 4.40
C PHE A 12 0.54 8.31 3.78
N HIS A 13 -0.14 9.35 4.29
CA HIS A 13 -1.41 9.82 3.72
C HIS A 13 -1.26 10.46 2.35
N GLN A 14 -0.06 10.91 1.97
CA GLN A 14 0.23 11.39 0.62
C GLN A 14 0.43 10.25 -0.38
N VAL A 15 1.16 9.19 0.00
CA VAL A 15 1.44 8.06 -0.91
C VAL A 15 0.26 7.10 -1.05
N VAL A 16 -0.55 6.92 -0.01
CA VAL A 16 -1.76 6.10 -0.06
C VAL A 16 -2.93 6.93 -0.59
N ASN A 17 -3.20 6.82 -1.89
CA ASN A 17 -4.22 7.60 -2.60
C ASN A 17 -5.54 6.84 -2.83
N MET A 18 -5.66 5.63 -2.30
CA MET A 18 -6.89 4.85 -2.26
C MET A 18 -7.58 5.02 -0.91
N THR A 19 -8.89 5.25 -0.95
CA THR A 19 -9.73 5.24 0.26
C THR A 19 -9.81 3.82 0.83
N PRO A 20 -10.17 3.66 2.12
CA PRO A 20 -10.35 2.33 2.72
C PRO A 20 -11.28 1.44 1.91
N LYS A 21 -12.40 2.00 1.42
CA LYS A 21 -13.41 1.28 0.64
C LYS A 21 -12.90 0.86 -0.74
N GLU A 22 -12.15 1.72 -1.42
CA GLU A 22 -11.54 1.39 -2.71
C GLU A 22 -10.49 0.29 -2.56
N LEU A 23 -9.67 0.37 -1.51
CA LEU A 23 -8.65 -0.63 -1.23
C LEU A 23 -9.28 -1.97 -0.82
N GLU A 24 -10.30 -1.96 0.02
CA GLU A 24 -11.07 -3.16 0.39
C GLU A 24 -11.65 -3.85 -0.86
N SER A 25 -12.36 -3.09 -1.69
CA SER A 25 -12.94 -3.60 -2.94
C SER A 25 -11.88 -4.16 -3.90
N TRP A 26 -10.68 -3.58 -3.88
CA TRP A 26 -9.56 -4.06 -4.69
C TRP A 26 -8.95 -5.35 -4.15
N LEU A 27 -8.77 -5.47 -2.83
CA LEU A 27 -8.19 -6.67 -2.23
C LEU A 27 -9.08 -7.90 -2.41
N ASP A 28 -10.39 -7.70 -2.57
CA ASP A 28 -11.32 -8.80 -2.82
C ASP A 28 -11.22 -9.39 -4.25
N THR A 29 -10.43 -8.80 -5.16
CA THR A 29 -10.32 -9.30 -6.54
C THR A 29 -9.24 -10.38 -6.71
N ASP A 30 -9.41 -11.23 -7.74
CA ASP A 30 -8.45 -12.27 -8.09
C ASP A 30 -7.10 -11.67 -8.50
N GLU A 31 -7.11 -10.53 -9.19
CA GLU A 31 -5.88 -9.82 -9.58
C GLU A 31 -5.06 -9.39 -8.36
N SER A 32 -5.72 -8.94 -7.29
CA SER A 32 -5.03 -8.57 -6.07
C SER A 32 -4.38 -9.78 -5.39
N GLN A 33 -5.05 -10.93 -5.38
CA GLN A 33 -4.59 -12.16 -4.72
C GLN A 33 -3.48 -12.90 -5.49
N THR A 34 -3.36 -12.63 -6.79
CA THR A 34 -2.37 -13.29 -7.68
C THR A 34 -1.01 -12.59 -7.73
N VAL A 35 -0.91 -11.33 -7.27
CA VAL A 35 0.34 -10.54 -7.36
C VAL A 35 1.07 -10.40 -6.02
N GLY A 36 2.39 -10.18 -6.13
CA GLY A 36 3.27 -9.90 -5.00
C GLY A 36 4.06 -11.11 -4.49
N GLN A 37 5.02 -10.83 -3.63
CA GLN A 37 5.90 -11.86 -3.04
C GLN A 37 5.13 -12.68 -1.99
N LYS A 38 5.22 -14.00 -2.10
CA LYS A 38 4.63 -14.99 -1.18
C LYS A 38 5.74 -15.81 -0.50
N ASP A 39 5.42 -16.42 0.64
CA ASP A 39 6.24 -17.44 1.28
C ASP A 39 5.48 -18.77 1.20
N GLY A 40 5.82 -19.62 0.23
CA GLY A 40 5.02 -20.80 -0.11
C GLY A 40 3.62 -20.44 -0.62
N ASP A 41 2.61 -21.18 -0.15
CA ASP A 41 1.19 -21.02 -0.54
C ASP A 41 0.45 -19.92 0.25
N ASP A 42 1.19 -19.12 1.02
CA ASP A 42 0.63 -18.01 1.78
C ASP A 42 0.17 -16.85 0.89
N GLU A 43 -0.75 -16.06 1.44
CA GLU A 43 -1.09 -14.74 0.90
C GLU A 43 0.14 -13.83 0.77
N SER A 44 0.18 -13.03 -0.31
CA SER A 44 1.31 -12.16 -0.60
C SER A 44 1.52 -11.06 0.45
N ILE A 45 2.78 -10.67 0.65
CA ILE A 45 3.16 -9.60 1.59
C ILE A 45 2.42 -8.30 1.26
N GLY A 46 2.24 -8.00 -0.03
CA GLY A 46 1.52 -6.81 -0.47
C GLY A 46 0.05 -6.86 -0.11
N HIS A 47 -0.63 -7.98 -0.38
CA HIS A 47 -2.04 -8.14 -0.03
C HIS A 47 -2.26 -8.08 1.49
N LYS A 48 -1.39 -8.74 2.28
CA LYS A 48 -1.37 -8.65 3.76
C LYS A 48 -1.20 -7.19 4.20
N SER A 49 -0.32 -6.45 3.54
CA SER A 49 -0.06 -5.03 3.80
C SER A 49 -1.29 -4.17 3.49
N GLY A 50 -2.00 -4.42 2.39
CA GLY A 50 -3.22 -3.70 2.02
C GLY A 50 -4.27 -3.74 3.12
N ARG A 51 -4.50 -4.92 3.73
CA ARG A 51 -5.42 -5.02 4.88
C ARG A 51 -4.96 -4.22 6.08
N ARG A 52 -3.65 -4.16 6.33
CA ARG A 52 -3.11 -3.32 7.41
C ARG A 52 -3.27 -1.84 7.11
N ILE A 53 -3.11 -1.42 5.86
CA ILE A 53 -3.33 -0.02 5.43
C ILE A 53 -4.78 0.39 5.67
N ILE A 54 -5.77 -0.46 5.35
CA ILE A 54 -7.19 -0.18 5.64
C ILE A 54 -7.39 0.13 7.13
N GLN A 55 -6.81 -0.70 8.02
CA GLN A 55 -6.89 -0.47 9.48
C GLN A 55 -6.25 0.86 9.88
N LEU A 56 -5.10 1.21 9.31
CA LEU A 56 -4.39 2.46 9.61
C LEU A 56 -5.17 3.71 9.16
N LEU A 57 -5.81 3.65 7.99
CA LEU A 57 -6.63 4.74 7.46
C LEU A 57 -7.91 4.99 8.27
N GLN A 58 -8.37 4.01 9.05
CA GLN A 58 -9.56 4.12 9.91
C GLN A 58 -9.24 4.65 11.32
N LYS A 59 -7.96 4.73 11.70
CA LYS A 59 -7.53 5.25 13.01
C LYS A 59 -7.63 6.77 13.06
N LYS A 60 -7.82 7.31 14.27
CA LYS A 60 -7.83 8.76 14.58
C LYS A 60 -6.60 9.12 15.41
N ASP A 61 -5.43 9.10 14.77
CA ASP A 61 -4.12 9.56 15.28
C ASP A 61 -3.48 8.79 16.46
N ASP A 62 -4.09 7.73 16.97
CA ASP A 62 -3.49 6.83 17.97
C ASP A 62 -2.64 5.72 17.29
N TYR A 63 -1.51 6.15 16.75
CA TYR A 63 -0.56 5.27 16.07
C TYR A 63 0.51 4.74 17.03
N THR A 64 0.67 3.42 17.03
CA THR A 64 1.74 2.72 17.76
C THR A 64 3.06 2.79 17.00
N ASN A 65 4.18 2.42 17.65
CA ASN A 65 5.47 2.31 16.97
C ASN A 65 5.45 1.29 15.81
N ASP A 66 4.65 0.23 15.93
CA ASP A 66 4.48 -0.77 14.88
C ASP A 66 3.69 -0.19 13.69
N ASP A 67 2.68 0.65 13.96
CA ASP A 67 1.95 1.38 12.92
C ASP A 67 2.89 2.28 12.13
N LEU A 68 3.69 3.08 12.84
CA LEU A 68 4.67 3.99 12.22
C LEU A 68 5.74 3.23 11.43
N SER A 69 6.17 2.07 11.92
CA SER A 69 7.11 1.20 11.21
C SER A 69 6.49 0.64 9.93
N HIS A 70 5.22 0.25 9.99
CA HIS A 70 4.48 -0.21 8.81
C HIS A 70 4.27 0.92 7.79
N MET A 71 3.90 2.13 8.23
CA MET A 71 3.78 3.31 7.35
C MET A 71 5.08 3.59 6.58
N LYS A 72 6.23 3.58 7.27
CA LYS A 72 7.56 3.73 6.63
C LYS A 72 7.82 2.65 5.58
N LYS A 73 7.42 1.41 5.85
CA LYS A 73 7.53 0.29 4.91
C LYS A 73 6.68 0.54 3.66
N VAL A 74 5.45 1.02 3.83
CA VAL A 74 4.54 1.37 2.72
C VAL A 74 5.13 2.47 1.86
N ILE A 75 5.54 3.59 2.46
CA ILE A 75 6.20 4.71 1.78
C ILE A 75 7.40 4.22 0.95
N SER A 76 8.30 3.48 1.60
CA SER A 76 9.51 2.96 0.95
C SER A 76 9.21 2.01 -0.21
N TYR A 77 8.16 1.19 -0.07
CA TYR A 77 7.73 0.29 -1.12
C TYR A 77 7.17 1.07 -2.31
N VAL A 78 6.21 1.95 -2.07
CA VAL A 78 5.52 2.73 -3.11
C VAL A 78 6.54 3.57 -3.90
N HIS A 79 7.40 4.34 -3.24
CA HIS A 79 8.41 5.15 -3.94
C HIS A 79 9.36 4.32 -4.80
N ARG A 80 9.88 3.20 -4.28
CA ARG A 80 10.77 2.33 -5.04
C ARG A 80 10.06 1.69 -6.23
N HIS A 81 8.81 1.26 -6.05
CA HIS A 81 8.08 0.59 -7.14
C HIS A 81 7.62 1.58 -8.20
N ILE A 82 7.21 2.80 -7.84
CA ILE A 82 6.92 3.86 -8.81
C ILE A 82 8.15 4.15 -9.69
N ALA A 83 9.35 4.22 -9.10
CA ALA A 83 10.58 4.42 -9.86
C ALA A 83 10.92 3.29 -10.86
N GLN A 84 10.24 2.13 -10.75
CA GLN A 84 10.38 0.97 -11.64
C GLN A 84 9.25 0.87 -12.67
N GLN A 85 8.53 1.97 -12.92
CA GLN A 85 7.41 2.01 -13.85
C GLN A 85 7.79 1.43 -15.24
N PRO A 86 7.03 0.44 -15.74
CA PRO A 86 7.25 -0.10 -17.07
C PRO A 86 6.77 0.89 -18.15
N SER A 87 7.22 0.71 -19.38
CA SER A 87 6.69 1.44 -20.53
C SER A 87 5.40 0.81 -21.06
N GLY A 88 4.55 1.62 -21.71
CA GLY A 88 3.32 1.17 -22.34
C GLY A 88 2.08 1.34 -21.47
N ASP A 89 1.04 0.56 -21.77
CA ASP A 89 -0.20 0.55 -21.00
C ASP A 89 0.01 -0.14 -19.65
N LEU A 90 -0.41 0.53 -18.58
CA LEU A 90 -0.17 0.12 -17.21
C LEU A 90 -1.40 -0.55 -16.58
N GLU A 91 -2.60 -0.39 -17.15
CA GLU A 91 -3.88 -0.71 -16.50
C GLU A 91 -3.96 -2.14 -16.01
N HIS A 92 -3.48 -3.09 -16.82
CA HIS A 92 -3.53 -4.51 -16.53
C HIS A 92 -2.15 -5.13 -16.29
N THR A 93 -1.30 -4.42 -15.55
CA THR A 93 0.07 -4.88 -15.24
C THR A 93 0.21 -5.33 -13.79
N HIS A 94 1.06 -6.34 -13.56
CA HIS A 94 1.44 -6.74 -12.20
C HIS A 94 2.05 -5.57 -11.40
N TRP A 95 2.70 -4.62 -12.08
CA TRP A 95 3.22 -3.40 -11.46
C TRP A 95 2.09 -2.54 -10.87
N CYS A 96 1.06 -2.24 -11.67
CA CYS A 96 -0.11 -1.49 -11.24
C CYS A 96 -0.84 -2.22 -10.10
N TYR A 97 -1.10 -3.52 -10.29
CA TYR A 97 -1.82 -4.33 -9.31
C TYR A 97 -1.07 -4.43 -7.98
N SER A 98 0.25 -4.57 -8.02
CA SER A 98 1.07 -4.58 -6.83
C SER A 98 1.01 -3.23 -6.10
N LEU A 99 1.13 -2.09 -6.80
CA LEU A 99 0.98 -0.78 -6.16
C LEU A 99 -0.40 -0.62 -5.49
N LYS A 100 -1.47 -1.10 -6.11
CA LYS A 100 -2.82 -1.06 -5.54
C LYS A 100 -2.93 -1.92 -4.27
N ASN A 101 -2.25 -3.07 -4.19
CA ASN A 101 -2.16 -3.84 -2.94
C ASN A 101 -1.50 -3.04 -1.80
N TRP A 102 -0.67 -2.06 -2.13
CA TRP A 102 -0.03 -1.14 -1.19
C TRP A 102 -0.78 0.19 -1.04
N GLY A 103 -2.05 0.25 -1.46
CA GLY A 103 -2.91 1.42 -1.29
C GLY A 103 -2.63 2.59 -2.23
N HIS A 104 -1.76 2.37 -3.24
CA HIS A 104 -1.44 3.38 -4.25
C HIS A 104 -1.99 2.96 -5.61
N ASN A 105 -2.93 3.71 -6.15
CA ASN A 105 -3.37 3.57 -7.53
C ASN A 105 -2.54 4.53 -8.42
N PRO A 106 -1.64 4.02 -9.28
CA PRO A 106 -0.82 4.87 -10.16
C PRO A 106 -1.59 5.50 -11.32
N LEU A 107 -2.88 5.17 -11.50
CA LEU A 107 -3.75 5.71 -12.53
C LEU A 107 -4.73 6.77 -12.02
N LYS A 108 -4.56 7.20 -10.77
CA LYS A 108 -5.31 8.30 -10.17
C LYS A 108 -4.60 9.63 -10.31
#